data_AF-A0A943WN59-F1
#
_entry.id   AF-A0A943WN59-F1
#
_cell.length_a   1.000
_cell.length_b   1.000
_cell.length_c   1.000
_cell.angle_alpha   90.00
_cell.angle_beta   90.00
_cell.angle_gamma   90.00
#
_symmetry.space_group_name_H-M   'P 1'
#
loop_
_entity.id
_entity.type
_entity.pdbx_description
1 polymer ?
#
loop_
_entity_poly.entity_id
_entity_poly.type
_entity_poly.pdbx_seq_one_letter_code
_entity_poly.pdbx_strand_id
1 'polypeptide(L)' 'MKKLRKMFVLMGTVTLMVNFCSFNILAEDGIKQVSEVQTINPRSGNVYYKYKIINGKKYKRLWSADKNAWVDPYWTLA' A
#
# COMPACT_ATOMS: atom_id res chain seq x y z
N MET A 1 -38.19 -57.42 -12.88
CA MET A 1 -37.49 -56.51 -11.93
C MET A 1 -35.96 -56.46 -12.08
N LYS A 2 -35.25 -57.49 -12.56
CA LYS A 2 -33.77 -57.48 -12.67
C LYS A 2 -33.21 -56.39 -13.60
N LYS A 3 -33.89 -56.08 -14.72
CA LYS A 3 -33.49 -55.01 -15.66
C LYS A 3 -33.64 -53.60 -15.07
N LEU A 4 -34.71 -53.36 -14.33
CA LEU A 4 -34.97 -52.07 -13.67
C LEU A 4 -33.92 -51.75 -12.60
N ARG A 5 -33.51 -52.76 -11.80
CA ARG A 5 -32.44 -52.61 -10.81
C ARG A 5 -31.09 -52.25 -11.44
N LYS A 6 -30.75 -52.83 -12.61
CA LYS A 6 -29.53 -52.49 -13.35
C LYS A 6 -29.56 -51.05 -13.88
N MET A 7 -30.72 -50.55 -14.30
CA MET A 7 -30.88 -49.17 -14.75
C MET A 7 -30.69 -48.16 -13.61
N PHE A 8 -31.22 -48.44 -12.42
CA PHE A 8 -30.99 -47.57 -11.25
C PHE A 8 -29.52 -47.53 -10.81
N VAL A 9 -28.83 -48.67 -10.86
CA VAL A 9 -27.39 -48.74 -10.54
C VAL A 9 -26.58 -47.94 -11.57
N LEU A 10 -26.88 -48.09 -12.85
CA LEU A 10 -26.20 -47.34 -13.92
C LEU A 10 -26.42 -45.82 -13.77
N MET A 11 -27.66 -45.40 -13.52
CA MET A 11 -28.00 -44.00 -13.31
C MET A 11 -27.21 -43.40 -12.13
N GLY A 12 -27.16 -44.10 -10.99
CA GLY A 12 -26.42 -43.65 -9.81
C GLY A 12 -24.91 -43.51 -10.05
N THR A 13 -24.31 -44.43 -10.81
CA THR A 13 -22.87 -44.34 -11.14
C THR A 13 -22.54 -43.14 -12.03
N VAL A 14 -23.44 -42.77 -12.96
CA VAL A 14 -23.25 -41.61 -13.84
C VAL A 14 -23.37 -40.31 -13.04
N THR A 15 -24.31 -40.21 -12.10
CA THR A 15 -24.50 -38.99 -11.30
C THR A 15 -23.31 -38.70 -10.38
N LEU A 16 -22.64 -39.74 -9.86
CA LEU A 16 -21.44 -39.58 -9.03
C LEU A 16 -20.24 -39.07 -9.84
N MET A 17 -20.03 -39.54 -11.07
CA MET A 17 -18.91 -39.06 -11.90
C MET A 17 -19.03 -37.58 -12.29
N VAL A 18 -20.24 -37.07 -12.52
CA VAL A 18 -20.44 -35.65 -12.88
C VAL A 18 -20.07 -34.72 -11.73
N ASN A 19 -20.22 -35.17 -10.47
CA ASN A 19 -19.93 -34.33 -9.29
C ASN A 19 -18.41 -34.12 -9.07
N PHE A 20 -17.57 -35.10 -9.42
CA PHE A 20 -16.11 -34.98 -9.24
C PHE A 20 -15.43 -34.03 -10.23
N CYS A 21 -16.00 -33.79 -11.41
CA CYS A 21 -15.39 -32.91 -12.42
C CYS A 21 -15.55 -31.40 -12.12
N SER A 22 -16.46 -31.01 -11.21
CA SER A 22 -16.79 -29.60 -10.97
C SER A 22 -15.89 -28.89 -9.94
N PHE A 23 -14.94 -29.58 -9.31
CA PHE A 23 -14.16 -29.03 -8.19
C PHE A 23 -12.82 -28.38 -8.55
N ASN A 24 -12.45 -28.25 -9.84
CA ASN A 24 -11.13 -27.72 -10.23
C ASN A 24 -11.11 -26.27 -10.74
N ILE A 25 -12.21 -25.50 -10.64
CA ILE A 25 -12.31 -24.13 -11.22
C ILE A 25 -12.36 -23.05 -10.13
N LEU A 26 -11.67 -23.23 -9.00
CA LEU A 26 -11.70 -22.23 -7.93
C LEU A 26 -10.36 -22.09 -7.19
N ALA A 27 -9.26 -22.11 -7.93
CA ALA A 27 -7.94 -21.79 -7.39
C ALA A 27 -7.05 -21.11 -8.43
N GLU A 28 -7.50 -19.96 -8.95
CA GLU A 28 -6.57 -19.00 -9.55
C GLU A 28 -7.07 -17.58 -9.31
N ASP A 29 -6.98 -17.13 -8.06
CA ASP A 29 -6.93 -15.71 -7.79
C ASP A 29 -5.45 -15.38 -7.53
N GLY A 30 -4.75 -15.10 -8.63
CA GLY A 30 -3.38 -14.65 -8.61
C GLY A 30 -3.30 -13.29 -7.92
N ILE A 31 -3.12 -13.30 -6.59
CA ILE A 31 -2.75 -12.11 -5.84
C ILE A 31 -1.38 -11.69 -6.35
N LYS A 32 -1.38 -10.74 -7.31
CA LYS A 32 -0.18 -9.99 -7.66
C LYS A 32 0.17 -9.14 -6.45
N GLN A 33 1.02 -9.66 -5.59
CA GLN A 33 1.58 -8.91 -4.49
C GLN A 33 2.49 -7.83 -5.08
N VAL A 34 1.92 -6.64 -5.32
CA VAL A 34 2.68 -5.44 -5.69
C VAL A 34 3.45 -5.00 -4.45
N SER A 35 4.60 -5.63 -4.24
CA SER A 35 5.59 -5.16 -3.27
C SER A 35 6.43 -4.06 -3.91
N GLU A 36 5.81 -2.93 -4.24
CA GLU A 36 6.58 -1.69 -4.42
C GLU A 36 6.91 -1.16 -3.03
N VAL A 37 8.07 -1.57 -2.52
CA VAL A 37 8.73 -0.84 -1.44
C VAL A 37 9.07 0.53 -2.02
N GLN A 38 8.19 1.51 -1.81
CA GLN A 38 8.51 2.90 -2.10
C GLN A 38 9.64 3.30 -1.15
N THR A 39 10.86 3.32 -1.67
CA THR A 39 12.00 3.92 -0.99
C THR A 39 11.74 5.41 -0.88
N ILE A 40 11.13 5.83 0.23
CA ILE A 40 10.95 7.24 0.56
C ILE A 40 12.34 7.79 0.88
N ASN A 41 13.00 8.36 -0.13
CA ASN A 41 14.24 9.08 0.10
C ASN A 41 13.92 10.38 0.85
N PRO A 42 14.44 10.61 2.06
CA PRO A 42 14.28 11.89 2.73
C PRO A 42 14.95 12.97 1.88
N ARG A 43 14.16 13.84 1.26
CA ARG A 43 14.68 15.01 0.58
C ARG A 43 15.26 15.95 1.64
N SER A 44 16.55 16.23 1.57
CA SER A 44 17.15 17.29 2.38
C SER A 44 16.40 18.59 2.10
N GLY A 45 15.74 19.13 3.11
CA GLY A 45 14.98 20.36 2.98
C GLY A 45 15.91 21.56 2.78
N ASN A 46 15.59 22.44 1.84
CA ASN A 46 16.30 23.68 1.62
C ASN A 46 15.99 24.65 2.76
N VAL A 47 16.87 24.71 3.76
CA VAL A 47 16.76 25.62 4.91
C VAL A 47 17.96 26.57 4.96
N TYR A 48 17.73 27.82 5.34
CA TYR A 48 18.80 28.81 5.52
C TYR A 48 18.43 29.85 6.59
N TYR A 49 19.45 30.50 7.14
CA TYR A 49 19.25 31.58 8.11
C TYR A 49 18.91 32.90 7.41
N LYS A 50 17.83 33.55 7.84
CA LYS A 50 17.58 34.96 7.58
C LYS A 50 18.07 35.79 8.76
N TYR A 51 18.47 37.03 8.51
CA TYR A 51 19.03 37.94 9.52
C TYR A 51 18.24 39.24 9.60
N LYS A 52 18.19 39.85 10.78
CA LYS A 52 17.70 41.23 10.97
C LYS A 52 18.37 41.90 12.17
N ILE A 53 18.25 43.21 12.27
CA ILE A 53 18.75 44.00 13.40
C ILE A 53 17.58 44.44 14.29
N ILE A 54 17.67 44.20 15.59
CA ILE A 54 16.75 44.71 16.61
C ILE A 54 17.59 45.35 17.72
N ASN A 55 17.36 46.64 18.00
CA ASN A 55 18.08 47.40 19.04
C ASN A 55 19.61 47.29 18.92
N GLY A 56 20.14 47.42 17.69
CA GLY A 56 21.58 47.32 17.41
C GLY A 56 22.18 45.91 17.46
N LYS A 57 21.40 44.89 17.86
CA LYS A 57 21.85 43.50 17.90
C LYS A 57 21.39 42.75 16.66
N LYS A 58 22.26 41.90 16.10
CA LYS A 58 21.95 41.02 14.97
C LYS A 58 21.24 39.76 15.48
N TYR A 59 20.12 39.43 14.86
CA TYR A 59 19.36 38.22 15.12
C TYR A 59 19.29 37.36 13.88
N LYS A 60 19.16 36.05 14.07
CA LYS A 60 18.93 35.04 13.03
C LYS A 60 17.66 34.24 13.29
N ARG A 61 17.07 33.70 12.24
CA ARG A 61 15.92 32.78 12.30
C ARG A 61 15.94 31.83 11.12
N LEU A 62 15.71 30.54 11.35
CA LEU A 62 15.73 29.51 10.31
C LEU A 62 14.48 29.57 9.42
N TRP A 63 14.68 29.63 8.11
CA TRP A 63 13.64 29.68 7.08
C TRP A 63 13.71 28.44 6.18
N SER A 64 12.56 27.82 5.89
CA SER A 64 12.43 26.76 4.90
C SER A 64 11.97 27.34 3.57
N ALA A 65 12.78 27.18 2.53
CA ALA A 65 12.41 27.56 1.16
C ALA A 65 11.28 26.68 0.64
N ASP A 66 11.33 25.37 0.92
CA ASP A 66 10.36 24.41 0.40
C ASP A 66 8.95 24.64 0.98
N LYS A 67 8.87 24.98 2.28
CA LYS A 67 7.59 25.23 2.96
C LYS A 67 7.17 26.70 2.93
N ASN A 68 8.01 27.59 2.40
CA ASN A 68 7.82 29.05 2.45
C ASN A 68 7.44 29.55 3.86
N ALA A 69 8.09 29.00 4.88
CA ALA A 69 7.71 29.19 6.29
C ALA A 69 8.92 29.22 7.23
N TRP A 70 8.73 29.82 8.40
CA TRP A 70 9.73 29.79 9.48
C TRP A 70 9.78 28.41 10.12
N VAL A 71 10.99 27.86 10.25
CA VAL A 71 11.23 26.61 10.97
C VAL A 71 11.31 26.89 12.47
N ASP A 72 12.04 27.93 12.84
CA ASP A 72 12.15 28.35 14.24
C ASP A 72 10.99 29.25 14.65
N PRO A 73 10.50 29.16 15.90
CA PRO A 73 9.39 29.99 16.37
C PRO A 73 9.77 31.46 16.60
N TYR A 74 11.03 31.74 16.95
CA TYR A 74 11.48 33.08 17.34
C TYR A 74 12.83 33.44 16.71
N TRP A 75 13.14 34.73 16.73
CA TRP A 75 14.46 35.24 16.36
C TRP A 75 15.44 35.04 17.52
N THR A 76 16.59 34.45 17.24
CA THR A 76 17.66 34.22 18.23
C THR A 76 18.85 35.13 17.96
N LEU A 77 19.61 35.47 18.99
CA LEU A 77 20.82 36.29 18.82
C LEU A 77 21.77 35.54 17.86
N ALA A 78 22.30 36.26 16.85
CA ALA A 78 23.09 35.66 15.79
C ALA A 78 24.47 35.18 16.26
#